data_AF-A0A952UXG0-F1
#
_entry.id   AF-A0A952UXG0-F1
#
_cell.length_a   1.000
_cell.length_b   1.000
_cell.length_c   1.000
_cell.angle_alpha   90.00
_cell.angle_beta   90.00
_cell.angle_gamma   90.00
#
_symmetry.space_group_name_H-M   'P 1'
#
loop_
_entity.id
_entity.type
_entity.pdbx_description
1 polymer ?
#
loop_
_entity_poly.entity_id
_entity_poly.type
_entity_poly.pdbx_seq_one_letter_code
_entity_poly.pdbx_strand_id
1 'polypeptide(L)'
;MTSDAMERARRALEEGRDDDLHAALAAAWRERRAPVLARLAELAHARSPAPFRARLDALAAPRVAVTLERFAALADADEPLLASWILRALESPPFTGPSSRPLLEALVEAASRLRDPRLVDRADAIARVWELRVTPKPARVALTKRLREVAQAIAAEPPRAATEEEARIEAAIAKGLGGAAKEARALADLYADVYANPAEDAPRLVLADALLERGDPRGELIMLQFARRDGTLGPEGALREKELLKKHGKEWLGPLAPVVSWGKGYAQSTFERGFLADADIILSVGKKLALVLEEPSWGVVERLLGSWREDVLDGVPTLLLHAPLNALREVELPARGVKRLAERGRVFARVRRLEVDTAVESWSDVAQVFPALETLVVMSPRGPSVELVARVLAGARVRRVVFDRWFLHPSQPYEPAASIDELVRAAAKLSATAPEVALVPVWSRMPKPPSIELRAKGGRYEIMEAAPSPEG
;
A
#
# COMPACT_ATOMS: atom_id res chain seq x y z
N MET A 1 42.78 18.24 3.06
CA MET A 1 42.48 16.85 3.49
C MET A 1 41.32 16.27 2.70
N THR A 2 40.17 16.97 2.58
CA THR A 2 39.00 16.43 1.85
C THR A 2 39.28 16.25 0.36
N SER A 3 39.88 17.26 -0.28
CA SER A 3 40.32 17.19 -1.68
C SER A 3 41.27 16.00 -1.96
N ASP A 4 42.08 15.61 -0.98
CA ASP A 4 43.04 14.50 -1.12
C ASP A 4 42.33 13.14 -0.97
N ALA A 5 41.35 13.02 -0.07
CA ALA A 5 40.47 11.85 -0.03
C ALA A 5 39.63 11.69 -1.30
N MET A 6 39.10 12.79 -1.83
CA MET A 6 38.33 12.79 -3.08
C MET A 6 39.18 12.38 -4.28
N GLU A 7 40.42 12.86 -4.35
CA GLU A 7 41.34 12.51 -5.43
C GLU A 7 41.76 11.04 -5.36
N ARG A 8 41.99 10.51 -4.15
CA ARG A 8 42.17 9.06 -3.95
C ARG A 8 40.96 8.25 -4.43
N ALA A 9 39.74 8.71 -4.14
CA ALA A 9 38.52 8.04 -4.60
C ALA A 9 38.44 8.01 -6.13
N ARG A 10 38.69 9.15 -6.79
CA ARG A 10 38.73 9.24 -8.26
C ARG A 10 39.74 8.26 -8.86
N ARG A 11 40.97 8.25 -8.34
CA ARG A 11 42.03 7.37 -8.81
C ARG A 11 41.69 5.88 -8.59
N ALA A 12 41.14 5.53 -7.44
CA ALA A 12 40.72 4.16 -7.14
C ALA A 12 39.61 3.69 -8.11
N LEU A 13 38.66 4.58 -8.45
CA LEU A 13 37.62 4.28 -9.45
C LEU A 13 38.20 3.99 -10.84
N GLU A 14 39.16 4.79 -11.29
CA GLU A 14 39.84 4.64 -12.58
C GLU A 14 40.66 3.37 -12.65
N GLU A 15 41.29 2.98 -11.54
CA GLU A 15 42.12 1.78 -11.44
C GLU A 15 41.30 0.51 -11.08
N GLY A 16 39.98 0.61 -10.91
CA GLY A 16 39.12 -0.52 -10.56
C GLY A 16 39.33 -1.07 -9.14
N ARG A 17 39.90 -0.29 -8.23
CA ARG A 17 40.16 -0.65 -6.83
C ARG A 17 38.96 -0.29 -5.96
N ASP A 18 37.90 -1.09 -6.04
CA ASP A 18 36.61 -0.76 -5.40
C ASP A 18 36.71 -0.60 -3.86
N ASP A 19 37.54 -1.40 -3.17
CA ASP A 19 37.74 -1.27 -1.71
C ASP A 19 38.37 0.07 -1.32
N ASP A 20 39.35 0.54 -2.11
CA ASP A 20 40.01 1.83 -1.90
C ASP A 20 39.07 3.00 -2.22
N LEU A 21 38.22 2.82 -3.24
CA LEU A 21 37.15 3.77 -3.57
C LEU A 21 36.19 3.94 -2.38
N HIS A 22 35.72 2.84 -1.79
CA HIS A 22 34.85 2.86 -0.61
C HIS A 22 35.49 3.59 0.58
N ALA A 23 36.74 3.23 0.92
CA ALA A 23 37.46 3.84 2.04
C ALA A 23 37.69 5.35 1.82
N ALA A 24 38.02 5.75 0.60
CA ALA A 24 38.25 7.15 0.24
C ALA A 24 36.97 8.00 0.27
N LEU A 25 35.85 7.47 -0.24
CA LEU A 25 34.54 8.14 -0.17
C LEU A 25 34.05 8.28 1.28
N ALA A 26 34.25 7.25 2.11
CA ALA A 26 33.95 7.32 3.54
C ALA A 26 34.78 8.39 4.25
N ALA A 27 36.08 8.48 3.98
CA ALA A 27 36.94 9.52 4.52
C ALA A 27 36.51 10.93 4.10
N ALA A 28 36.20 11.14 2.81
CA ALA A 28 35.72 12.43 2.32
C ALA A 28 34.37 12.81 2.94
N TRP A 29 33.45 11.86 3.09
CA TRP A 29 32.17 12.09 3.75
C TRP A 29 32.35 12.44 5.24
N ARG A 30 33.30 11.81 5.95
CA ARG A 30 33.59 12.13 7.36
C ARG A 30 33.99 13.59 7.58
N GLU A 31 34.75 14.15 6.65
CA GLU A 31 35.23 15.52 6.75
C GLU A 31 34.16 16.56 6.37
N ARG A 32 33.34 16.28 5.35
CA ARG A 32 32.43 17.30 4.80
C ARG A 32 30.95 17.07 5.09
N ARG A 33 30.54 15.85 5.47
CA ARG A 33 29.13 15.41 5.65
C ARG A 33 28.23 15.71 4.45
N ALA A 34 28.77 15.85 3.26
CA ALA A 34 27.98 16.30 2.13
C ALA A 34 27.07 15.18 1.57
N PRO A 35 25.78 15.45 1.30
CA PRO A 35 24.84 14.47 0.76
C PRO A 35 25.28 13.81 -0.56
N VAL A 36 26.05 14.54 -1.38
CA VAL A 36 26.63 14.01 -2.61
C VAL A 36 27.63 12.87 -2.34
N LEU A 37 28.48 12.98 -1.32
CA LEU A 37 29.48 11.96 -1.00
C LEU A 37 28.83 10.68 -0.46
N ALA A 38 27.77 10.82 0.34
CA ALA A 38 26.99 9.66 0.78
C ALA A 38 26.33 8.95 -0.41
N ARG A 39 25.78 9.71 -1.37
CA ARG A 39 25.22 9.15 -2.61
C ARG A 39 26.28 8.47 -3.47
N LEU A 40 27.47 9.04 -3.61
CA LEU A 40 28.58 8.40 -4.32
C LEU A 40 29.00 7.09 -3.66
N ALA A 41 29.01 7.02 -2.32
CA ALA A 41 29.26 5.77 -1.60
C ALA A 41 28.17 4.71 -1.85
N GLU A 42 26.89 5.11 -1.91
CA GLU A 42 25.78 4.22 -2.29
C GLU A 42 25.94 3.69 -3.72
N LEU A 43 26.35 4.55 -4.67
CA LEU A 43 26.56 4.16 -6.07
C LEU A 43 27.78 3.26 -6.25
N ALA A 44 28.89 3.57 -5.58
CA ALA A 44 30.05 2.69 -5.53
C ALA A 44 29.67 1.31 -4.97
N HIS A 45 28.77 1.29 -3.98
CA HIS A 45 28.30 0.06 -3.38
C HIS A 45 27.40 -0.76 -4.30
N ALA A 46 26.51 -0.09 -5.04
CA ALA A 46 25.67 -0.75 -6.04
C ALA A 46 26.51 -1.36 -7.18
N ARG A 47 27.61 -0.69 -7.59
CA ARG A 47 28.57 -1.25 -8.54
C ARG A 47 29.33 -2.45 -7.98
N SER A 48 29.80 -2.36 -6.74
CA SER A 48 30.64 -3.37 -6.11
C SER A 48 30.41 -3.39 -4.58
N PRO A 49 29.98 -4.53 -3.99
CA PRO A 49 29.64 -4.59 -2.58
C PRO A 49 30.79 -4.15 -1.66
N ALA A 50 30.56 -3.12 -0.83
CA ALA A 50 31.58 -2.65 0.11
C ALA A 50 31.85 -3.72 1.18
N PRO A 51 33.08 -3.85 1.71
CA PRO A 51 33.37 -4.74 2.83
C PRO A 51 32.47 -4.47 4.06
N PHE A 52 32.12 -3.18 4.27
CA PHE A 52 31.22 -2.77 5.34
C PHE A 52 29.78 -3.28 5.16
N ARG A 53 29.37 -3.63 3.94
CA ARG A 53 28.01 -4.11 3.63
C ARG A 53 27.65 -5.38 4.38
N ALA A 54 28.57 -6.34 4.49
CA ALA A 54 28.31 -7.59 5.20
C ALA A 54 27.92 -7.35 6.67
N ARG A 55 28.48 -6.30 7.30
CA ARG A 55 28.12 -5.88 8.67
C ARG A 55 26.73 -5.26 8.73
N LEU A 56 26.33 -4.50 7.70
CA LEU A 56 24.98 -3.93 7.60
C LEU A 56 23.91 -4.99 7.32
N ASP A 57 24.18 -5.97 6.45
CA ASP A 57 23.24 -7.05 6.17
C ASP A 57 22.99 -7.91 7.42
N ALA A 58 24.01 -8.08 8.27
CA ALA A 58 23.86 -8.74 9.55
C ALA A 58 22.89 -8.02 10.50
N LEU A 59 22.59 -6.73 10.32
CA LEU A 59 21.63 -6.01 11.16
C LEU A 59 20.19 -6.52 10.98
N ALA A 60 19.85 -7.11 9.83
CA ALA A 60 18.53 -7.66 9.58
C ALA A 60 18.30 -8.92 10.44
N ALA A 61 17.68 -8.75 11.60
CA ALA A 61 17.30 -9.84 12.49
C ALA A 61 15.79 -9.83 12.79
N PRO A 62 15.17 -10.98 13.10
CA PRO A 62 13.72 -11.06 13.34
C PRO A 62 13.28 -10.54 14.72
N ARG A 63 14.22 -10.17 15.60
CA ARG A 63 13.96 -9.72 16.97
C ARG A 63 14.62 -8.38 17.25
N VAL A 64 13.91 -7.51 17.97
CA VAL A 64 14.42 -6.17 18.36
C VAL A 64 15.73 -6.30 19.13
N ALA A 65 15.78 -7.16 20.16
CA ALA A 65 16.97 -7.29 21.02
C ALA A 65 18.22 -7.66 20.22
N VAL A 66 18.09 -8.61 19.29
CA VAL A 66 19.21 -9.06 18.42
C VAL A 66 19.60 -7.94 17.45
N THR A 67 18.64 -7.24 16.87
CA THR A 67 18.90 -6.10 15.98
C THR A 67 19.63 -4.98 16.73
N LEU A 68 19.18 -4.66 17.94
CA LEU A 68 19.77 -3.63 18.79
C LEU A 68 21.18 -3.99 19.22
N GLU A 69 21.43 -5.24 19.63
CA GLU A 69 22.77 -5.73 19.98
C GLU A 69 23.74 -5.60 18.79
N ARG A 70 23.32 -6.08 17.61
CA ARG A 70 24.12 -5.99 16.39
C ARG A 70 24.34 -4.53 15.96
N PHE A 71 23.31 -3.69 16.10
CA PHE A 71 23.41 -2.27 15.82
C PHE A 71 24.37 -1.56 16.77
N ALA A 72 24.34 -1.88 18.07
CA ALA A 72 25.24 -1.31 19.07
C ALA A 72 26.72 -1.56 18.71
N ALA A 73 27.05 -2.74 18.13
CA ALA A 73 28.39 -3.04 17.65
C ALA A 73 28.86 -2.20 16.44
N LEU A 74 27.94 -1.47 15.79
CA LEU A 74 28.21 -0.55 14.68
C LEU A 74 27.90 0.91 15.03
N ALA A 75 27.31 1.18 16.19
CA ALA A 75 26.72 2.47 16.52
C ALA A 75 27.74 3.61 16.56
N ASP A 76 29.03 3.30 16.76
CA ASP A 76 30.14 4.26 16.76
C ASP A 76 30.82 4.41 15.39
N ALA A 77 30.49 3.56 14.42
CA ALA A 77 31.09 3.64 13.09
C ALA A 77 30.65 4.93 12.38
N ASP A 78 31.61 5.69 11.85
CA ASP A 78 31.36 6.97 11.19
C ASP A 78 31.35 6.80 9.67
N GLU A 79 30.34 6.07 9.18
CA GLU A 79 30.29 5.54 7.82
C GLU A 79 29.08 6.07 7.03
N PRO A 80 29.23 6.52 5.77
CA PRO A 80 28.11 6.99 4.95
C PRO A 80 27.10 5.88 4.63
N LEU A 81 27.54 4.63 4.50
CA LEU A 81 26.64 3.49 4.27
C LEU A 81 25.81 3.18 5.52
N LEU A 82 26.37 3.37 6.72
CA LEU A 82 25.61 3.27 7.97
C LEU A 82 24.59 4.41 8.09
N ALA A 83 24.97 5.65 7.77
CA ALA A 83 24.05 6.78 7.76
C ALA A 83 22.86 6.53 6.80
N SER A 84 23.15 5.99 5.62
CA SER A 84 22.15 5.60 4.63
C SER A 84 21.24 4.48 5.11
N TRP A 85 21.80 3.47 5.79
CA TRP A 85 21.03 2.39 6.41
C TRP A 85 20.13 2.90 7.53
N ILE A 86 20.64 3.79 8.40
CA ILE A 86 19.87 4.41 9.48
C ILE A 86 18.71 5.23 8.92
N LEU A 87 18.94 6.06 7.89
CA LEU A 87 17.87 6.82 7.24
C LEU A 87 16.74 5.90 6.75
N ARG A 88 17.10 4.81 6.03
CA ARG A 88 16.12 3.80 5.60
C ARG A 88 15.40 3.13 6.77
N ALA A 89 16.11 2.81 7.85
CA ALA A 89 15.53 2.20 9.04
C ALA A 89 14.61 3.18 9.81
N LEU A 90 14.89 4.49 9.78
CA LEU A 90 14.00 5.51 10.33
C LEU A 90 12.76 5.67 9.44
N GLU A 91 12.92 5.71 8.12
CA GLU A 91 11.84 5.83 7.12
C GLU A 91 10.92 4.61 7.12
N SER A 92 11.46 3.41 7.24
CA SER A 92 10.68 2.17 7.35
C SER A 92 11.18 1.35 8.54
N PRO A 93 10.69 1.66 9.76
CA PRO A 93 11.11 0.97 10.96
C PRO A 93 10.89 -0.54 10.88
N PRO A 94 11.92 -1.37 11.10
CA PRO A 94 11.78 -2.82 11.09
C PRO A 94 10.88 -3.30 12.24
N PHE A 95 10.80 -2.52 13.33
CA PHE A 95 9.96 -2.79 14.48
C PHE A 95 9.24 -1.53 14.95
N THR A 96 7.99 -1.69 15.36
CA THR A 96 7.06 -0.56 15.59
C THR A 96 6.19 -0.72 16.84
N GLY A 97 6.36 -1.84 17.56
CA GLY A 97 5.68 -2.11 18.83
C GLY A 97 6.39 -1.49 20.03
N PRO A 98 5.83 -1.60 21.25
CA PRO A 98 6.42 -1.01 22.46
C PRO A 98 7.89 -1.43 22.72
N SER A 99 8.24 -2.66 22.37
CA SER A 99 9.60 -3.18 22.52
C SER A 99 10.62 -2.56 21.56
N SER A 100 10.19 -1.88 20.48
CA SER A 100 11.09 -1.26 19.51
C SER A 100 11.68 0.07 19.96
N ARG A 101 11.16 0.65 21.05
CA ARG A 101 11.58 1.97 21.54
C ARG A 101 13.10 2.10 21.71
N PRO A 102 13.82 1.17 22.38
CA PRO A 102 15.27 1.31 22.57
C PRO A 102 16.05 1.33 21.24
N LEU A 103 15.60 0.54 20.26
CA LEU A 103 16.20 0.56 18.92
C LEU A 103 15.95 1.89 18.21
N LEU A 104 14.73 2.42 18.25
CA LEU A 104 14.42 3.72 17.63
C LEU A 104 15.18 4.87 18.31
N GLU A 105 15.33 4.85 19.63
CA GLU A 105 16.16 5.80 20.37
C GLU A 105 17.63 5.71 19.92
N ALA A 106 18.17 4.49 19.81
CA ALA A 106 19.53 4.27 19.33
C ALA A 106 19.74 4.74 17.87
N LEU A 107 18.76 4.54 16.99
CA LEU A 107 18.82 5.01 15.60
C LEU A 107 18.80 6.55 15.53
N VAL A 108 17.96 7.22 16.33
CA VAL A 108 17.91 8.69 16.38
C VAL A 108 19.19 9.27 16.96
N GLU A 109 19.76 8.63 17.99
CA GLU A 109 21.03 9.06 18.58
C GLU A 109 22.19 8.88 17.58
N ALA A 110 22.24 7.74 16.88
CA ALA A 110 23.23 7.54 15.83
C ALA A 110 23.06 8.54 14.67
N ALA A 111 21.82 8.88 14.29
CA ALA A 111 21.57 9.94 13.29
C ALA A 111 22.06 11.31 13.78
N SER A 112 21.88 11.63 15.06
CA SER A 112 22.43 12.84 15.70
C SER A 112 23.94 12.88 15.67
N ARG A 113 24.61 11.74 15.91
CA ARG A 113 26.08 11.63 15.87
C ARG A 113 26.62 11.75 14.44
N LEU A 114 26.00 11.06 13.49
CA LEU A 114 26.44 11.02 12.09
C LEU A 114 26.19 12.35 11.35
N ARG A 115 25.21 13.13 11.82
CA ARG A 115 24.88 14.47 11.31
C ARG A 115 24.67 14.50 9.78
N ASP A 116 24.01 13.49 9.24
CA ASP A 116 23.74 13.42 7.80
C ASP A 116 22.69 14.46 7.38
N PRO A 117 23.03 15.45 6.53
CA PRO A 117 22.11 16.51 6.13
C PRO A 117 20.87 16.00 5.38
N ARG A 118 20.92 14.79 4.81
CA ARG A 118 19.74 14.17 4.17
C ARG A 118 18.60 13.93 5.15
N LEU A 119 18.85 13.90 6.46
CA LEU A 119 17.78 13.80 7.46
C LEU A 119 16.88 15.03 7.47
N VAL A 120 17.41 16.23 7.20
CA VAL A 120 16.67 17.49 7.29
C VAL A 120 15.43 17.47 6.40
N ASP A 121 15.59 17.10 5.13
CA ASP A 121 14.51 17.06 4.15
C ASP A 121 13.54 15.89 4.38
N ARG A 122 13.95 14.88 5.17
CA ARG A 122 13.20 13.63 5.36
C ARG A 122 12.52 13.51 6.71
N ALA A 123 12.91 14.33 7.69
CA ALA A 123 12.45 14.22 9.07
C ALA A 123 10.92 14.29 9.18
N ASP A 124 10.24 15.13 8.41
CA ASP A 124 8.79 15.23 8.44
C ASP A 124 8.10 14.04 7.78
N ALA A 125 8.66 13.48 6.70
CA ALA A 125 8.14 12.25 6.11
C ALA A 125 8.30 11.07 7.07
N ILE A 126 9.46 10.94 7.71
CA ILE A 126 9.72 9.92 8.75
C ILE A 126 8.74 10.10 9.92
N ALA A 127 8.54 11.33 10.40
CA ALA A 127 7.61 11.64 11.48
C ALA A 127 6.17 11.19 11.14
N ARG A 128 5.72 11.39 9.90
CA ARG A 128 4.42 10.89 9.42
C ARG A 128 4.36 9.36 9.45
N VAL A 129 5.40 8.67 8.97
CA VAL A 129 5.45 7.19 9.06
C VAL A 129 5.39 6.72 10.52
N TRP A 130 6.05 7.42 11.44
CA TRP A 130 6.03 7.06 12.84
C TRP A 130 4.66 7.28 13.46
N GLU A 131 3.97 8.36 13.09
CA GLU A 131 2.56 8.60 13.44
C GLU A 131 1.65 7.44 13.06
N LEU A 132 1.98 6.75 11.97
CA LEU A 132 1.24 5.60 11.52
C LEU A 132 1.62 4.31 12.25
N ARG A 133 2.92 4.05 12.36
CA ARG A 133 3.44 2.72 12.65
C ARG A 133 3.85 2.56 14.11
N VAL A 134 4.49 3.57 14.70
CA VAL A 134 5.17 3.44 15.99
C VAL A 134 4.19 3.57 17.15
N THR A 135 4.31 2.65 18.11
CA THR A 135 3.49 2.58 19.33
C THR A 135 4.39 2.34 20.56
N PRO A 136 3.97 2.75 21.76
CA PRO A 136 2.76 3.50 22.11
C PRO A 136 2.88 5.02 21.83
N LYS A 137 1.75 5.75 21.87
CA LYS A 137 1.68 7.19 21.55
C LYS A 137 2.68 8.06 22.33
N PRO A 138 2.88 7.91 23.65
CA PRO A 138 3.84 8.74 24.39
C PRO A 138 5.28 8.58 23.88
N ALA A 139 5.72 7.33 23.65
CA ALA A 139 7.05 7.02 23.12
C ALA A 139 7.24 7.61 21.72
N ARG A 140 6.24 7.44 20.86
CA ARG A 140 6.26 8.02 19.51
C ARG A 140 6.38 9.55 19.52
N VAL A 141 5.60 10.24 20.34
CA VAL A 141 5.62 11.71 20.41
C VAL A 141 7.00 12.19 20.85
N ALA A 142 7.59 11.57 21.87
CA ALA A 142 8.94 11.88 22.33
C ALA A 142 9.99 11.62 21.23
N LEU A 143 9.96 10.45 20.58
CA LEU A 143 10.85 10.09 19.48
C LEU A 143 10.74 11.06 18.30
N THR A 144 9.52 11.41 17.90
CA THR A 144 9.28 12.33 16.78
C THR A 144 9.78 13.74 17.10
N LYS A 145 9.59 14.19 18.35
CA LYS A 145 10.14 15.46 18.81
C LYS A 145 11.67 15.44 18.73
N ARG A 146 12.31 14.40 19.25
CA ARG A 146 13.76 14.24 19.23
C ARG A 146 14.31 14.18 17.80
N LEU A 147 13.65 13.46 16.90
CA LEU A 147 14.02 13.39 15.48
C LEU A 147 14.04 14.80 14.84
N ARG A 148 13.01 15.62 15.10
CA ARG A 148 12.94 17.00 14.59
C ARG A 148 14.00 17.90 15.22
N GLU A 149 14.26 17.76 16.52
CA GLU A 149 15.35 18.50 17.20
C GLU A 149 16.72 18.16 16.57
N VAL A 150 16.96 16.87 16.27
CA VAL A 150 18.18 16.43 15.57
C VAL A 150 18.26 17.03 14.16
N ALA A 151 17.16 16.97 13.39
CA ALA A 151 17.12 17.56 12.05
C ALA A 151 17.37 19.08 12.08
N GLN A 152 16.81 19.80 13.06
CA GLN A 152 17.04 21.23 13.25
C GLN A 152 18.50 21.53 13.63
N ALA A 153 19.11 20.72 14.50
CA ALA A 153 20.52 20.87 14.86
C ALA A 153 21.45 20.63 13.66
N ILE A 154 21.13 19.66 12.80
CA ILE A 154 21.87 19.42 11.55
C ILE A 154 21.68 20.59 10.58
N ALA A 155 20.46 21.13 10.45
CA ALA A 155 20.17 22.27 9.58
C ALA A 155 20.85 23.57 10.03
N ALA A 156 21.02 23.77 11.34
CA ALA A 156 21.67 24.97 11.91
C ALA A 156 23.17 25.06 11.59
N GLU A 157 23.80 23.92 11.29
CA GLU A 157 25.21 23.81 10.96
C GLU A 157 25.36 23.00 9.67
N PRO A 158 25.03 23.61 8.51
CA PRO A 158 25.07 22.92 7.23
C PRO A 158 26.50 22.51 6.88
N PRO A 159 26.67 21.44 6.08
CA PRO A 159 27.98 21.02 5.61
C PRO A 159 28.66 22.15 4.83
N ARG A 160 29.98 22.28 4.97
CA ARG A 160 30.77 23.23 4.17
C ARG A 160 30.51 22.99 2.68
N ALA A 161 30.29 24.07 1.94
CA ALA A 161 30.20 24.02 0.49
C ALA A 161 31.48 23.45 -0.14
N ALA A 162 31.33 22.65 -1.20
CA ALA A 162 32.47 22.14 -1.95
C ALA A 162 33.26 23.31 -2.58
N THR A 163 34.58 23.20 -2.62
CA THR A 163 35.38 24.07 -3.50
C THR A 163 35.11 23.70 -4.96
N GLU A 164 35.48 24.58 -5.91
CA GLU A 164 35.35 24.25 -7.33
C GLU A 164 36.05 22.95 -7.70
N GLU A 165 37.22 22.70 -7.12
CA GLU A 165 37.99 21.48 -7.37
C GLU A 165 37.32 20.23 -6.80
N GLU A 166 36.83 20.30 -5.56
CA GLU A 166 36.07 19.20 -4.96
C GLU A 166 34.81 18.88 -5.78
N ALA A 167 34.09 19.90 -6.24
CA ALA A 167 32.92 19.74 -7.09
C ALA A 167 33.25 19.10 -8.45
N ARG A 168 34.40 19.44 -9.05
CA ARG A 168 34.89 18.80 -10.29
C ARG A 168 35.20 17.33 -10.08
N ILE A 169 35.89 16.99 -8.98
CA ILE A 169 36.22 15.60 -8.66
C ILE A 169 34.94 14.78 -8.37
N GLU A 170 33.97 15.33 -7.63
CA GLU A 170 32.67 14.70 -7.42
C GLU A 170 31.94 14.40 -8.72
N ALA A 171 31.93 15.36 -9.65
CA ALA A 171 31.31 15.18 -10.96
C ALA A 171 32.01 14.09 -11.77
N ALA A 172 33.35 13.99 -11.69
CA ALA A 172 34.11 12.94 -12.35
C ALA A 172 33.80 11.54 -11.77
N ILE A 173 33.76 11.41 -10.45
CA ILE A 173 33.39 10.15 -9.78
C ILE A 173 31.93 9.78 -10.10
N ALA A 174 31.01 10.75 -10.02
CA ALA A 174 29.59 10.54 -10.37
C ALA A 174 29.44 10.03 -11.80
N LYS A 175 30.18 10.62 -12.75
CA LYS A 175 30.19 10.19 -14.15
C LYS A 175 30.73 8.76 -14.29
N GLY A 176 31.82 8.42 -13.61
CA GLY A 176 32.38 7.06 -13.62
C GLY A 176 31.48 6.02 -12.95
N LEU A 177 30.64 6.44 -12.01
CA LEU A 177 29.62 5.60 -11.35
C LEU A 177 28.24 5.64 -12.06
N GLY A 178 28.10 6.37 -13.16
CA GLY A 178 26.82 6.66 -13.81
C GLY A 178 25.99 5.43 -14.23
N GLY A 179 26.64 4.28 -14.47
CA GLY A 179 25.95 3.01 -14.74
C GLY A 179 25.05 2.56 -13.59
N ALA A 180 25.58 2.55 -12.36
CA ALA A 180 24.81 2.14 -11.17
C ALA A 180 23.66 3.12 -10.84
N ALA A 181 23.86 4.41 -11.08
CA ALA A 181 22.82 5.42 -10.88
C ALA A 181 21.65 5.24 -11.86
N LYS A 182 21.98 4.92 -13.12
CA LYS A 182 21.00 4.62 -14.16
C LYS A 182 20.16 3.39 -13.78
N GLU A 183 20.77 2.36 -13.23
CA GLU A 183 20.08 1.14 -12.81
C GLU A 183 19.13 1.35 -11.61
N ALA A 184 19.55 2.11 -10.60
CA ALA A 184 18.69 2.42 -9.45
C ALA A 184 17.50 3.31 -9.83
N ARG A 185 17.74 4.31 -10.69
CA ARG A 185 16.68 5.14 -11.24
C ARG A 185 15.71 4.31 -12.09
N ALA A 186 16.23 3.38 -12.90
CA ALA A 186 15.43 2.48 -13.69
C ALA A 186 14.44 1.67 -12.82
N LEU A 187 14.84 1.16 -11.66
CA LEU A 187 13.91 0.40 -10.81
C LEU A 187 12.75 1.24 -10.26
N ALA A 188 13.01 2.48 -9.84
CA ALA A 188 11.96 3.39 -9.38
C ALA A 188 11.01 3.77 -10.52
N ASP A 189 11.54 3.97 -11.73
CA ASP A 189 10.75 4.22 -12.92
C ASP A 189 9.89 2.99 -13.28
N LEU A 190 10.39 1.76 -13.14
CA LEU A 190 9.61 0.53 -13.35
C LEU A 190 8.42 0.41 -12.37
N TYR A 191 8.58 0.79 -11.10
CA TYR A 191 7.45 0.85 -10.15
C TYR A 191 6.43 1.91 -10.56
N ALA A 192 6.89 3.09 -10.98
CA ALA A 192 6.01 4.16 -11.45
C ALA A 192 5.21 3.73 -12.69
N ASP A 193 5.84 3.01 -13.62
CA ASP A 193 5.19 2.46 -14.82
C ASP A 193 4.08 1.48 -14.46
N VAL A 194 4.29 0.62 -13.45
CA VAL A 194 3.24 -0.28 -12.93
C VAL A 194 2.08 0.50 -12.32
N TYR A 195 2.35 1.56 -11.55
CA TYR A 195 1.29 2.38 -10.93
C TYR A 195 0.52 3.24 -11.94
N ALA A 196 1.18 3.70 -13.00
CA ALA A 196 0.56 4.43 -14.10
C ALA A 196 -0.28 3.52 -15.00
N ASN A 197 0.17 2.29 -15.23
CA ASN A 197 -0.47 1.32 -16.12
C ASN A 197 -0.91 0.05 -15.39
N PRO A 198 -1.81 0.15 -14.39
CA PRO A 198 -2.10 -0.98 -13.50
C PRO A 198 -2.86 -2.13 -14.19
N ALA A 199 -3.42 -1.92 -15.37
CA ALA A 199 -4.07 -2.98 -16.13
C ALA A 199 -3.07 -3.82 -16.94
N GLU A 200 -1.88 -3.29 -17.24
CA GLU A 200 -0.91 -3.92 -18.13
C GLU A 200 0.01 -4.88 -17.39
N ASP A 201 0.29 -6.02 -18.01
CA ASP A 201 1.17 -7.03 -17.44
C ASP A 201 2.64 -6.76 -17.76
N ALA A 202 2.93 -6.16 -18.92
CA ALA A 202 4.30 -5.94 -19.39
C ALA A 202 5.17 -5.13 -18.40
N PRO A 203 4.70 -4.00 -17.82
CA PRO A 203 5.49 -3.29 -16.80
C PRO A 203 5.81 -4.15 -15.57
N ARG A 204 4.89 -5.05 -15.18
CA ARG A 204 5.09 -5.93 -14.02
C ARG A 204 6.11 -7.02 -14.28
N LEU A 205 6.12 -7.58 -15.50
CA LEU A 205 7.09 -8.61 -15.88
C LEU A 205 8.50 -8.01 -15.97
N VAL A 206 8.65 -6.83 -16.59
CA VAL A 206 9.95 -6.13 -16.63
C VAL A 206 10.43 -5.79 -15.21
N LEU A 207 9.53 -5.35 -14.33
CA LEU A 207 9.85 -5.15 -12.91
C LEU A 207 10.25 -6.45 -12.22
N ALA A 208 9.57 -7.57 -12.49
CA ALA A 208 9.87 -8.86 -11.89
C ALA A 208 11.28 -9.33 -12.25
N ASP A 209 11.68 -9.25 -13.52
CA ASP A 209 13.02 -9.59 -13.99
C ASP A 209 14.07 -8.74 -13.27
N ALA A 210 13.86 -7.41 -13.22
CA ALA A 210 14.74 -6.49 -12.53
C ALA A 210 14.85 -6.75 -11.01
N LEU A 211 13.78 -7.24 -10.37
CA LEU A 211 13.78 -7.61 -8.95
C LEU A 211 14.49 -8.95 -8.72
N LEU A 212 14.30 -9.93 -9.61
CA LEU A 212 14.94 -11.25 -9.55
C LEU A 212 16.47 -11.14 -9.69
N GLU A 213 16.96 -10.33 -10.63
CA GLU A 213 18.40 -10.05 -10.79
C GLU A 213 19.05 -9.51 -9.51
N ARG A 214 18.26 -8.84 -8.66
CA ARG A 214 18.70 -8.24 -7.39
C ARG A 214 18.44 -9.16 -6.18
N GLY A 215 17.86 -10.34 -6.39
CA GLY A 215 17.46 -11.26 -5.33
C GLY A 215 16.31 -10.75 -4.46
N ASP A 216 15.49 -9.80 -4.96
CA ASP A 216 14.30 -9.34 -4.24
C ASP A 216 13.17 -10.38 -4.37
N PRO A 217 12.65 -10.92 -3.26
CA PRO A 217 11.62 -11.97 -3.28
C PRO A 217 10.29 -11.55 -3.92
N ARG A 218 10.06 -10.25 -4.13
CA ARG A 218 8.85 -9.77 -4.81
C ARG A 218 8.85 -10.13 -6.29
N GLY A 219 10.02 -10.20 -6.93
CA GLY A 219 10.12 -10.67 -8.31
C GLY A 219 9.61 -12.11 -8.46
N GLU A 220 10.00 -12.99 -7.51
CA GLU A 220 9.51 -14.37 -7.44
C GLU A 220 7.99 -14.41 -7.22
N LEU A 221 7.45 -13.59 -6.31
CA LEU A 221 6.00 -13.51 -6.10
C LEU A 221 5.27 -13.14 -7.40
N ILE A 222 5.72 -12.11 -8.13
CA ILE A 222 5.08 -11.68 -9.37
C ILE A 222 4.98 -12.86 -10.34
N MET A 223 6.09 -13.58 -10.58
CA MET A 223 6.13 -14.71 -11.49
C MET A 223 5.21 -15.86 -11.06
N LEU A 224 5.17 -16.19 -9.76
CA LEU A 224 4.27 -17.22 -9.24
C LEU A 224 2.81 -16.86 -9.44
N GLN A 225 2.44 -15.58 -9.26
CA GLN A 225 1.06 -15.12 -9.45
C GLN A 225 0.64 -15.09 -10.92
N PHE A 226 1.57 -14.81 -11.84
CA PHE A 226 1.35 -14.99 -13.27
C PHE A 226 1.15 -16.47 -13.62
N ALA A 227 2.00 -17.36 -13.12
CA ALA A 227 1.82 -18.80 -13.31
C ALA A 227 0.50 -19.32 -12.73
N ARG A 228 0.04 -18.78 -11.58
CA ARG A 228 -1.26 -19.12 -10.99
C ARG A 228 -2.40 -18.73 -11.93
N ARG A 229 -2.37 -17.49 -12.43
CA ARG A 229 -3.37 -16.98 -13.38
C ARG A 229 -3.41 -17.81 -14.66
N ASP A 230 -2.25 -18.20 -15.17
CA ASP A 230 -2.13 -18.93 -16.43
C ASP A 230 -2.37 -20.44 -16.26
N GLY A 231 -2.67 -20.91 -15.04
CA GLY A 231 -2.96 -22.32 -14.74
C GLY A 231 -1.73 -23.23 -14.77
N THR A 232 -0.52 -22.67 -14.74
CA THR A 232 0.75 -23.41 -14.82
C THR A 232 1.44 -23.57 -13.46
N LEU A 233 0.90 -22.96 -12.40
CA LEU A 233 1.45 -23.07 -11.05
C LEU A 233 1.14 -24.43 -10.42
N GLY A 234 2.18 -25.23 -10.19
CA GLY A 234 2.08 -26.49 -9.45
C GLY A 234 1.89 -26.30 -7.94
N PRO A 235 1.60 -27.39 -7.19
CA PRO A 235 1.38 -27.33 -5.74
C PRO A 235 2.53 -26.73 -4.94
N GLU A 236 3.78 -27.02 -5.32
CA GLU A 236 4.98 -26.45 -4.68
C GLU A 236 5.05 -24.93 -4.86
N GLY A 237 4.74 -24.45 -6.07
CA GLY A 237 4.68 -23.02 -6.36
C GLY A 237 3.57 -22.30 -5.57
N ALA A 238 2.42 -22.95 -5.39
CA ALA A 238 1.32 -22.41 -4.56
C ALA A 238 1.68 -22.35 -3.08
N LEU A 239 2.43 -23.34 -2.56
CA LEU A 239 2.98 -23.28 -1.20
C LEU A 239 3.98 -22.12 -1.08
N ARG A 240 4.87 -21.98 -2.07
CA ARG A 240 5.88 -20.93 -2.10
C ARG A 240 5.27 -19.52 -2.16
N GLU A 241 4.23 -19.32 -2.98
CA GLU A 241 3.47 -18.06 -3.04
C GLU A 241 2.93 -17.69 -1.65
N LYS A 242 2.31 -18.64 -0.95
CA LYS A 242 1.77 -18.45 0.41
C LYS A 242 2.87 -18.12 1.42
N GLU A 243 4.02 -18.79 1.35
CA GLU A 243 5.17 -18.52 2.21
C GLU A 243 5.69 -17.09 2.03
N LEU A 244 5.85 -16.66 0.77
CA LEU A 244 6.29 -15.31 0.43
C LEU A 244 5.32 -14.25 0.98
N LEU A 245 4.02 -14.42 0.75
CA LEU A 245 3.00 -13.49 1.26
C LEU A 245 2.94 -13.46 2.79
N LYS A 246 3.07 -14.62 3.44
CA LYS A 246 3.13 -14.69 4.91
C LYS A 246 4.34 -13.98 5.48
N LYS A 247 5.50 -14.10 4.82
CA LYS A 247 6.78 -13.54 5.29
C LYS A 247 6.93 -12.05 4.96
N HIS A 248 6.57 -11.64 3.75
CA HIS A 248 6.88 -10.32 3.20
C HIS A 248 5.66 -9.45 2.90
N GLY A 249 4.44 -10.01 2.87
CA GLY A 249 3.25 -9.26 2.42
C GLY A 249 3.01 -7.95 3.19
N LYS A 250 3.23 -7.95 4.51
CA LYS A 250 3.10 -6.72 5.33
C LYS A 250 4.15 -5.67 4.99
N GLU A 251 5.35 -6.08 4.62
CA GLU A 251 6.43 -5.19 4.18
C GLU A 251 6.10 -4.59 2.82
N TRP A 252 5.59 -5.39 1.88
CA TRP A 252 5.22 -4.94 0.54
C TRP A 252 4.02 -3.99 0.49
N LEU A 253 3.18 -3.95 1.53
CA LEU A 253 2.17 -2.89 1.70
C LEU A 253 2.81 -1.51 1.91
N GLY A 254 4.07 -1.45 2.35
CA GLY A 254 4.82 -0.22 2.52
C GLY A 254 4.07 0.80 3.40
N PRO A 255 3.88 2.05 2.93
CA PRO A 255 3.12 3.07 3.64
C PRO A 255 1.68 2.68 3.99
N LEU A 256 1.05 1.76 3.24
CA LEU A 256 -0.35 1.36 3.44
C LEU A 256 -0.54 0.33 4.57
N ALA A 257 0.52 -0.36 5.00
CA ALA A 257 0.48 -1.37 6.07
C ALA A 257 -0.26 -0.95 7.37
N PRO A 258 -0.27 0.32 7.79
CA PRO A 258 -0.96 0.79 8.99
C PRO A 258 -2.47 0.95 8.83
N VAL A 259 -2.96 1.04 7.59
CA VAL A 259 -4.36 1.31 7.27
C VAL A 259 -5.05 0.15 6.56
N VAL A 260 -4.28 -0.83 6.07
CA VAL A 260 -4.77 -2.04 5.42
C VAL A 260 -4.64 -3.24 6.35
N SER A 261 -5.71 -4.02 6.47
CA SER A 261 -5.77 -5.27 7.23
C SER A 261 -4.96 -6.35 6.53
N TRP A 262 -3.97 -6.94 7.20
CA TRP A 262 -3.12 -7.99 6.63
C TRP A 262 -2.76 -9.07 7.65
N GLY A 263 -2.72 -10.32 7.20
CA GLY A 263 -2.21 -11.46 7.97
C GLY A 263 -3.08 -11.89 9.16
N LYS A 264 -4.33 -11.42 9.24
CA LYS A 264 -5.31 -11.84 10.25
C LYS A 264 -6.33 -12.78 9.59
N GLY A 265 -6.88 -13.74 10.33
CA GLY A 265 -7.84 -14.72 9.79
C GLY A 265 -9.14 -14.13 9.24
N TYR A 266 -9.41 -12.85 9.51
CA TYR A 266 -10.55 -12.09 8.98
C TYR A 266 -10.13 -11.01 7.95
N ALA A 267 -8.84 -10.85 7.67
CA ALA A 267 -8.39 -9.86 6.70
C ALA A 267 -8.77 -10.32 5.29
N GLN A 268 -9.44 -9.45 4.53
CA GLN A 268 -9.83 -9.75 3.15
C GLN A 268 -8.85 -9.19 2.11
N SER A 269 -7.75 -8.57 2.55
CA SER A 269 -6.76 -8.03 1.60
C SER A 269 -5.99 -9.14 0.89
N THR A 270 -5.77 -8.96 -0.40
CA THR A 270 -5.09 -9.93 -1.26
C THR A 270 -4.01 -9.25 -2.10
N PHE A 271 -3.01 -10.03 -2.51
CA PHE A 271 -2.05 -9.61 -3.52
C PHE A 271 -2.36 -10.33 -4.83
N GLU A 272 -2.36 -9.58 -5.93
CA GLU A 272 -2.39 -10.14 -7.28
C GLU A 272 -1.30 -9.49 -8.14
N ARG A 273 -0.68 -10.31 -8.98
CA ARG A 273 0.45 -9.92 -9.85
C ARG A 273 1.55 -9.14 -9.11
N GLY A 274 1.79 -9.47 -7.83
CA GLY A 274 2.80 -8.90 -6.94
C GLY A 274 2.41 -7.62 -6.19
N PHE A 275 1.16 -7.18 -6.26
CA PHE A 275 0.69 -5.91 -5.68
C PHE A 275 -0.63 -6.07 -4.93
N LEU A 276 -0.92 -5.14 -4.02
CA LEU A 276 -2.19 -5.08 -3.30
C LEU A 276 -3.34 -4.87 -4.30
N ALA A 277 -4.22 -5.87 -4.42
CA ALA A 277 -5.35 -5.85 -5.33
C ALA A 277 -6.66 -5.58 -4.58
N ASP A 278 -6.90 -6.33 -3.50
CA ASP A 278 -7.99 -6.06 -2.56
C ASP A 278 -7.42 -5.37 -1.32
N ALA A 279 -7.96 -4.21 -0.97
CA ALA A 279 -7.55 -3.46 0.22
C ALA A 279 -8.71 -3.39 1.22
N ASP A 280 -8.61 -4.20 2.29
CA ASP A 280 -9.50 -4.18 3.45
C ASP A 280 -9.02 -3.13 4.46
N ILE A 281 -9.75 -2.02 4.58
CA ILE A 281 -9.32 -0.86 5.35
C ILE A 281 -9.67 -0.99 6.83
N ILE A 282 -8.68 -0.74 7.69
CA ILE A 282 -8.83 -0.77 9.15
C ILE A 282 -9.52 0.51 9.62
N LEU A 283 -10.77 0.42 10.04
CA LEU A 283 -11.61 1.61 10.31
C LEU A 283 -11.21 2.42 11.55
N SER A 284 -10.53 1.80 12.51
CA SER A 284 -10.10 2.48 13.75
C SER A 284 -8.93 3.44 13.55
N VAL A 285 -8.48 3.65 12.30
CA VAL A 285 -7.26 4.39 11.99
C VAL A 285 -7.51 5.74 11.28
N GLY A 286 -8.68 6.35 11.41
CA GLY A 286 -9.06 7.53 10.60
C GLY A 286 -8.00 8.65 10.45
N LYS A 287 -7.27 9.04 11.51
CA LYS A 287 -6.16 10.01 11.41
C LYS A 287 -4.96 9.52 10.59
N LYS A 288 -4.74 8.20 10.54
CA LYS A 288 -3.68 7.54 9.79
C LYS A 288 -3.99 7.52 8.29
N LEU A 289 -5.25 7.37 7.90
CA LEU A 289 -5.65 7.36 6.49
C LEU A 289 -5.23 8.64 5.77
N ALA A 290 -5.38 9.80 6.44
CA ALA A 290 -4.99 11.10 5.90
C ALA A 290 -3.50 11.20 5.51
N LEU A 291 -2.62 10.39 6.12
CA LEU A 291 -1.17 10.43 5.86
C LEU A 291 -0.76 9.63 4.63
N VAL A 292 -1.66 8.83 4.07
CA VAL A 292 -1.37 7.94 2.93
C VAL A 292 -2.31 8.16 1.76
N LEU A 293 -3.11 9.24 1.76
CA LEU A 293 -4.09 9.50 0.72
C LEU A 293 -3.46 9.57 -0.68
N GLU A 294 -2.28 10.18 -0.81
CA GLU A 294 -1.62 10.43 -2.10
C GLU A 294 -0.62 9.33 -2.49
N GLU A 295 -0.59 8.21 -1.76
CA GLU A 295 0.38 7.14 -2.02
C GLU A 295 0.16 6.51 -3.40
N PRO A 296 1.18 6.48 -4.28
CA PRO A 296 1.04 5.93 -5.64
C PRO A 296 0.61 4.46 -5.68
N SER A 297 0.89 3.70 -4.61
CA SER A 297 0.52 2.29 -4.48
C SER A 297 -1.00 2.05 -4.44
N TRP A 298 -1.83 3.08 -4.22
CA TRP A 298 -3.27 2.99 -4.47
C TRP A 298 -3.63 2.77 -5.95
N GLY A 299 -2.72 3.11 -6.87
CA GLY A 299 -2.86 2.96 -8.33
C GLY A 299 -3.26 1.57 -8.80
N VAL A 300 -2.84 0.55 -8.06
CA VAL A 300 -3.01 -0.87 -8.41
C VAL A 300 -4.15 -1.55 -7.66
N VAL A 301 -4.81 -0.86 -6.73
CA VAL A 301 -5.92 -1.42 -5.94
C VAL A 301 -7.17 -1.53 -6.83
N GLU A 302 -7.66 -2.75 -6.98
CA GLU A 302 -8.84 -3.09 -7.79
C GLU A 302 -10.12 -3.09 -6.96
N ARG A 303 -10.03 -3.39 -5.66
CA ARG A 303 -11.18 -3.46 -4.75
C ARG A 303 -10.90 -2.78 -3.42
N LEU A 304 -11.80 -1.89 -3.01
CA LEU A 304 -11.79 -1.29 -1.67
C LEU A 304 -12.87 -1.92 -0.80
N LEU A 305 -12.45 -2.57 0.29
CA LEU A 305 -13.29 -3.24 1.28
C LEU A 305 -13.25 -2.50 2.62
N GLY A 306 -14.34 -2.54 3.38
CA GLY A 306 -14.34 -2.10 4.78
C GLY A 306 -15.74 -2.04 5.39
N SER A 307 -15.84 -2.24 6.71
CA SER A 307 -17.09 -2.11 7.48
C SER A 307 -17.32 -0.65 7.94
N TRP A 308 -17.73 0.22 7.04
CA TRP A 308 -17.79 1.67 7.30
C TRP A 308 -18.85 2.02 8.36
N ARG A 309 -18.41 2.38 9.58
CA ARG A 309 -19.32 2.96 10.57
C ARG A 309 -19.54 4.44 10.29
N GLU A 310 -20.76 4.91 10.50
CA GLU A 310 -21.18 6.28 10.21
C GLU A 310 -20.42 7.36 11.01
N ASP A 311 -19.83 6.98 12.14
CA ASP A 311 -19.23 7.86 13.17
C ASP A 311 -17.71 8.09 13.02
N VAL A 312 -16.99 7.30 12.21
CA VAL A 312 -15.52 7.39 12.11
C VAL A 312 -15.07 8.03 10.80
N LEU A 313 -15.11 9.37 10.75
CA LEU A 313 -14.59 10.20 9.64
C LEU A 313 -15.17 9.85 8.26
N ASP A 314 -15.02 10.76 7.30
CA ASP A 314 -15.39 10.52 5.90
C ASP A 314 -14.44 9.53 5.21
N GLY A 315 -14.22 8.32 5.76
CA GLY A 315 -13.18 7.36 5.39
C GLY A 315 -12.99 7.13 3.88
N VAL A 316 -13.77 6.22 3.28
CA VAL A 316 -13.72 5.96 1.82
C VAL A 316 -13.99 7.20 0.99
N PRO A 317 -15.00 8.05 1.29
CA PRO A 317 -15.21 9.25 0.50
C PRO A 317 -13.94 10.11 0.39
N THR A 318 -13.19 10.28 1.47
CA THR A 318 -11.90 11.01 1.47
C THR A 318 -10.85 10.26 0.67
N LEU A 319 -10.73 8.94 0.82
CA LEU A 319 -9.81 8.14 0.00
C LEU A 319 -10.11 8.28 -1.50
N LEU A 320 -11.38 8.13 -1.89
CA LEU A 320 -11.84 8.31 -3.27
C LEU A 320 -11.62 9.75 -3.78
N LEU A 321 -11.65 10.75 -2.91
CA LEU A 321 -11.39 12.14 -3.28
C LEU A 321 -9.91 12.47 -3.51
N HIS A 322 -8.97 11.69 -2.97
CA HIS A 322 -7.55 12.07 -2.95
C HIS A 322 -6.61 11.02 -3.53
N ALA A 323 -6.94 9.73 -3.43
CA ALA A 323 -6.06 8.67 -3.87
C ALA A 323 -6.06 8.44 -5.38
N PRO A 324 -4.90 8.09 -5.96
CA PRO A 324 -4.76 7.77 -7.37
C PRO A 324 -5.29 6.37 -7.69
N LEU A 325 -6.59 6.12 -7.54
CA LEU A 325 -7.23 4.79 -7.64
C LEU A 325 -7.48 4.34 -9.10
N ASN A 326 -6.41 4.24 -9.88
CA ASN A 326 -6.46 4.02 -11.34
C ASN A 326 -6.98 2.63 -11.77
N ALA A 327 -6.88 1.65 -10.87
CA ALA A 327 -7.32 0.27 -11.11
C ALA A 327 -8.68 -0.08 -10.49
N LEU A 328 -9.31 0.84 -9.77
CA LEU A 328 -10.50 0.54 -8.98
C LEU A 328 -11.66 0.08 -9.85
N ARG A 329 -12.15 -1.13 -9.57
CA ARG A 329 -13.26 -1.81 -10.24
C ARG A 329 -14.44 -2.03 -9.29
N GLU A 330 -14.16 -2.15 -8.00
CA GLU A 330 -15.15 -2.51 -7.00
C GLU A 330 -14.98 -1.65 -5.74
N VAL A 331 -16.08 -1.11 -5.22
CA VAL A 331 -16.04 -0.26 -4.03
C VAL A 331 -17.29 -0.42 -3.18
N GLU A 332 -17.09 -0.49 -1.87
CA GLU A 332 -18.13 -0.33 -0.86
C GLU A 332 -18.15 1.13 -0.37
N LEU A 333 -19.31 1.79 -0.45
CA LEU A 333 -19.46 3.20 -0.13
C LEU A 333 -20.84 3.49 0.49
N PRO A 334 -20.94 4.23 1.60
CA PRO A 334 -22.25 4.68 2.09
C PRO A 334 -22.90 5.65 1.10
N ALA A 335 -24.22 5.73 1.04
CA ALA A 335 -24.92 6.56 0.06
C ALA A 335 -24.52 8.04 0.09
N ARG A 336 -24.28 8.61 1.28
CA ARG A 336 -23.76 9.98 1.46
C ARG A 336 -22.42 10.21 0.74
N GLY A 337 -21.62 9.16 0.64
CA GLY A 337 -20.34 9.18 -0.08
C GLY A 337 -20.54 9.39 -1.58
N VAL A 338 -21.55 8.74 -2.17
CA VAL A 338 -21.89 8.91 -3.60
C VAL A 338 -22.23 10.37 -3.90
N LYS A 339 -23.13 10.96 -3.10
CA LYS A 339 -23.55 12.36 -3.24
C LYS A 339 -22.36 13.31 -3.16
N ARG A 340 -21.49 13.12 -2.17
CA ARG A 340 -20.28 13.94 -2.00
C ARG A 340 -19.32 13.83 -3.20
N LEU A 341 -19.17 12.64 -3.78
CA LEU A 341 -18.34 12.45 -4.98
C LEU A 341 -18.96 13.15 -6.19
N ALA A 342 -20.28 13.09 -6.34
CA ALA A 342 -21.01 13.78 -7.40
C ALA A 342 -20.88 15.32 -7.27
N GLU A 343 -21.07 15.87 -6.07
CA GLU A 343 -20.87 17.30 -5.76
C GLU A 343 -19.45 17.79 -6.06
N ARG A 344 -18.45 16.89 -5.94
CA ARG A 344 -17.04 17.16 -6.23
C ARG A 344 -16.64 16.84 -7.66
N GLY A 345 -17.57 16.40 -8.52
CA GLY A 345 -17.32 16.07 -9.91
C GLY A 345 -16.36 14.90 -10.12
N ARG A 346 -16.24 13.98 -9.15
CA ARG A 346 -15.38 12.80 -9.28
C ARG A 346 -16.05 11.72 -10.10
N VAL A 347 -15.29 11.15 -11.03
CA VAL A 347 -15.76 10.08 -11.92
C VAL A 347 -14.80 8.89 -11.84
N PHE A 348 -15.37 7.69 -11.70
CA PHE A 348 -14.65 6.42 -11.67
C PHE A 348 -15.13 5.54 -12.82
N ALA A 349 -14.57 5.78 -14.01
CA ALA A 349 -15.00 5.16 -15.25
C ALA A 349 -14.74 3.64 -15.36
N ARG A 350 -14.02 3.05 -14.39
CA ARG A 350 -13.66 1.63 -14.37
C ARG A 350 -14.41 0.83 -13.30
N VAL A 351 -15.13 1.49 -12.41
CA VAL A 351 -15.91 0.82 -11.38
C VAL A 351 -17.12 0.15 -12.01
N ARG A 352 -17.19 -1.19 -11.86
CA ARG A 352 -18.24 -2.05 -12.41
C ARG A 352 -19.14 -2.63 -11.32
N ARG A 353 -18.68 -2.69 -10.07
CA ARG A 353 -19.48 -3.11 -8.92
C ARG A 353 -19.46 -2.05 -7.84
N LEU A 354 -20.63 -1.60 -7.42
CA LEU A 354 -20.81 -0.66 -6.33
C LEU A 354 -21.65 -1.33 -5.26
N GLU A 355 -21.17 -1.31 -4.03
CA GLU A 355 -21.92 -1.73 -2.86
C GLU A 355 -22.27 -0.52 -2.02
N VAL A 356 -23.57 -0.31 -1.79
CA VAL A 356 -24.13 0.86 -1.11
C VAL A 356 -25.17 0.43 -0.09
N ASP A 357 -25.32 1.24 0.95
CA ASP A 357 -26.44 1.14 1.87
C ASP A 357 -27.76 1.62 1.20
N THR A 358 -28.88 1.45 1.91
CA THR A 358 -30.22 1.77 1.40
C THR A 358 -30.51 3.27 1.26
N ALA A 359 -29.60 4.16 1.64
CA ALA A 359 -29.87 5.60 1.74
C ALA A 359 -29.59 6.40 0.46
N VAL A 360 -29.47 5.74 -0.71
CA VAL A 360 -29.25 6.44 -1.99
C VAL A 360 -30.45 7.33 -2.32
N GLU A 361 -30.23 8.65 -2.34
CA GLU A 361 -31.24 9.67 -2.64
C GLU A 361 -31.41 9.89 -4.16
N SER A 362 -30.31 9.80 -4.91
CA SER A 362 -30.24 10.18 -6.33
C SER A 362 -29.48 9.12 -7.15
N TRP A 363 -30.19 8.44 -8.05
CA TRP A 363 -29.57 7.50 -9.00
C TRP A 363 -28.78 8.19 -10.10
N SER A 364 -29.08 9.46 -10.39
CA SER A 364 -28.27 10.27 -11.31
C SER A 364 -26.88 10.52 -10.75
N ASP A 365 -26.74 10.68 -9.43
CA ASP A 365 -25.43 10.84 -8.78
C ASP A 365 -24.60 9.56 -8.95
N VAL A 366 -25.23 8.39 -8.77
CA VAL A 366 -24.58 7.09 -9.01
C VAL A 366 -24.10 6.98 -10.46
N ALA A 367 -24.96 7.31 -11.43
CA ALA A 367 -24.60 7.25 -12.85
C ALA A 367 -23.51 8.26 -13.25
N GLN A 368 -23.53 9.45 -12.64
CA GLN A 368 -22.50 10.47 -12.85
C GLN A 368 -21.13 10.01 -12.33
N VAL A 369 -21.10 9.45 -11.11
CA VAL A 369 -19.84 9.04 -10.47
C VAL A 369 -19.33 7.72 -11.06
N PHE A 370 -20.21 6.78 -11.42
CA PHE A 370 -19.87 5.43 -11.88
C PHE A 370 -20.53 5.11 -13.24
N PRO A 371 -20.06 5.72 -14.35
CA PRO A 371 -20.72 5.61 -15.65
C PRO A 371 -20.63 4.20 -16.27
N ALA A 372 -19.70 3.36 -15.80
CA ALA A 372 -19.52 1.99 -16.27
C ALA A 372 -20.08 0.93 -15.29
N LEU A 373 -20.98 1.34 -14.38
CA LEU A 373 -21.50 0.46 -13.35
C LEU A 373 -22.36 -0.66 -13.96
N GLU A 374 -21.96 -1.91 -13.74
CA GLU A 374 -22.67 -3.09 -14.24
C GLU A 374 -23.50 -3.76 -13.14
N THR A 375 -22.99 -3.77 -11.90
CA THR A 375 -23.60 -4.43 -10.75
C THR A 375 -23.77 -3.47 -9.59
N LEU A 376 -25.00 -3.32 -9.11
CA LEU A 376 -25.32 -2.59 -7.89
C LEU A 376 -25.68 -3.58 -6.78
N VAL A 377 -24.99 -3.49 -5.65
CA VAL A 377 -25.30 -4.26 -4.46
C VAL A 377 -25.87 -3.32 -3.41
N VAL A 378 -27.11 -3.56 -3.01
CA VAL A 378 -27.83 -2.78 -2.00
C VAL A 378 -27.82 -3.56 -0.70
N MET A 379 -27.14 -3.00 0.30
CA MET A 379 -27.07 -3.54 1.63
C MET A 379 -28.18 -2.97 2.50
N SER A 380 -28.93 -3.83 3.17
CA SER A 380 -29.94 -3.42 4.16
C SER A 380 -29.76 -4.17 5.49
N PRO A 381 -29.42 -3.49 6.59
CA PRO A 381 -29.27 -4.12 7.89
C PRO A 381 -30.52 -4.89 8.35
N ARG A 382 -31.71 -4.45 7.91
CA ARG A 382 -33.02 -5.05 8.26
C ARG A 382 -33.61 -5.93 7.16
N GLY A 383 -32.84 -6.22 6.11
CA GLY A 383 -33.35 -6.75 4.86
C GLY A 383 -34.08 -5.67 4.03
N PRO A 384 -34.24 -5.88 2.72
CA PRO A 384 -34.93 -4.91 1.87
C PRO A 384 -36.44 -4.94 2.14
N SER A 385 -37.08 -3.77 2.16
CA SER A 385 -38.55 -3.68 2.12
C SER A 385 -39.05 -3.74 0.66
N VAL A 386 -40.33 -4.01 0.46
CA VAL A 386 -40.97 -3.98 -0.86
C VAL A 386 -40.80 -2.61 -1.53
N GLU A 387 -40.92 -1.53 -0.75
CA GLU A 387 -40.74 -0.15 -1.21
C GLU A 387 -39.31 0.13 -1.65
N LEU A 388 -38.33 -0.41 -0.92
CA LEU A 388 -36.91 -0.28 -1.29
C LEU A 388 -36.64 -0.98 -2.63
N VAL A 389 -37.09 -2.21 -2.80
CA VAL A 389 -36.92 -2.96 -4.06
C VAL A 389 -37.56 -2.21 -5.21
N ALA A 390 -38.79 -1.72 -5.04
CA ALA A 390 -39.48 -0.94 -6.05
C ALA A 390 -38.73 0.34 -6.42
N ARG A 391 -38.24 1.09 -5.44
CA ARG A 391 -37.49 2.33 -5.65
C ARG A 391 -36.16 2.10 -6.37
N VAL A 392 -35.41 1.06 -5.99
CA VAL A 392 -34.12 0.72 -6.62
C VAL A 392 -34.35 0.31 -8.06
N LEU A 393 -35.28 -0.61 -8.33
CA LEU A 393 -35.55 -1.06 -9.68
C LEU A 393 -36.13 0.06 -10.54
N ALA A 394 -36.95 0.97 -10.02
CA ALA A 394 -37.44 2.09 -10.83
C ALA A 394 -36.31 3.00 -11.37
N GLY A 395 -35.28 3.27 -10.56
CA GLY A 395 -34.26 4.28 -10.85
C GLY A 395 -32.88 3.76 -11.28
N ALA A 396 -32.43 2.61 -10.79
CA ALA A 396 -31.13 2.06 -11.14
C ALA A 396 -31.13 1.54 -12.59
N ARG A 397 -30.13 1.96 -13.37
CA ARG A 397 -29.93 1.53 -14.77
C ARG A 397 -28.62 0.77 -14.87
N VAL A 398 -28.63 -0.45 -14.33
CA VAL A 398 -27.47 -1.36 -14.28
C VAL A 398 -27.86 -2.73 -14.81
N ARG A 399 -26.87 -3.55 -15.19
CA ARG A 399 -27.10 -4.91 -15.69
C ARG A 399 -27.66 -5.83 -14.59
N ARG A 400 -27.14 -5.71 -13.37
CA ARG A 400 -27.49 -6.57 -12.23
C ARG A 400 -27.72 -5.78 -10.96
N VAL A 401 -28.80 -6.09 -10.25
CA VAL A 401 -29.06 -5.58 -8.89
C VAL A 401 -29.05 -6.73 -7.91
N VAL A 402 -28.30 -6.60 -6.81
CA VAL A 402 -28.23 -7.60 -5.74
C VAL A 402 -28.70 -6.96 -4.45
N PHE A 403 -29.62 -7.61 -3.73
CA PHE A 403 -30.01 -7.21 -2.38
C PHE A 403 -29.35 -8.16 -1.36
N ASP A 404 -28.36 -7.67 -0.62
CA ASP A 404 -27.45 -8.49 0.22
C ASP A 404 -27.29 -7.96 1.68
N ARG A 405 -26.59 -8.74 2.51
CA ARG A 405 -26.23 -8.53 3.93
C ARG A 405 -27.39 -8.27 4.90
N TRP A 406 -28.14 -9.33 5.24
CA TRP A 406 -29.18 -9.30 6.27
C TRP A 406 -28.79 -10.34 7.33
N PHE A 407 -28.05 -9.91 8.36
CA PHE A 407 -27.59 -10.77 9.47
C PHE A 407 -28.57 -10.72 10.63
N LEU A 408 -29.00 -11.87 11.13
CA LEU A 408 -29.62 -11.98 12.46
C LEU A 408 -28.52 -11.88 13.52
N HIS A 409 -28.48 -10.79 14.27
CA HIS A 409 -27.62 -10.73 15.46
C HIS A 409 -28.12 -11.79 16.46
N PRO A 410 -27.29 -12.72 16.95
CA PRO A 410 -27.76 -13.86 17.75
C PRO A 410 -28.42 -13.47 19.08
N SER A 411 -28.23 -12.22 19.54
CA SER A 411 -28.83 -11.70 20.78
C SER A 411 -30.03 -10.77 20.57
N GLN A 412 -30.49 -10.54 19.33
CA GLN A 412 -31.68 -9.74 19.04
C GLN A 412 -32.56 -10.49 18.03
N PRO A 413 -33.79 -10.92 18.41
CA PRO A 413 -34.74 -11.42 17.43
C PRO A 413 -35.10 -10.28 16.49
N TYR A 414 -34.66 -10.38 15.24
CA TYR A 414 -34.96 -9.39 14.21
C TYR A 414 -36.01 -9.98 13.28
N GLU A 415 -37.17 -9.34 13.17
CA GLU A 415 -38.12 -9.64 12.11
C GLU A 415 -37.67 -8.91 10.83
N PRO A 416 -37.45 -9.62 9.70
CA PRO A 416 -37.11 -8.99 8.44
C PRO A 416 -38.24 -8.07 7.97
N ALA A 417 -37.90 -6.97 7.28
CA ALA A 417 -38.89 -5.98 6.83
C ALA A 417 -39.95 -6.56 5.86
N ALA A 418 -39.62 -7.64 5.16
CA ALA A 418 -40.52 -8.44 4.35
C ALA A 418 -39.98 -9.87 4.22
N SER A 419 -40.86 -10.84 4.00
CA SER A 419 -40.46 -12.20 3.65
C SER A 419 -39.87 -12.27 2.23
N ILE A 420 -39.05 -13.29 1.97
CA ILE A 420 -38.45 -13.50 0.65
C ILE A 420 -39.53 -13.66 -0.44
N ASP A 421 -40.62 -14.35 -0.12
CA ASP A 421 -41.75 -14.56 -1.04
C ASP A 421 -42.49 -13.25 -1.36
N GLU A 422 -42.63 -12.36 -0.39
CA GLU A 422 -43.20 -11.02 -0.62
C GLU A 422 -42.33 -10.19 -1.55
N LEU A 423 -41.00 -10.25 -1.37
CA LEU A 423 -40.06 -9.55 -2.23
C LEU A 423 -40.07 -10.09 -3.66
N VAL A 424 -40.11 -11.41 -3.83
CA VAL A 424 -40.23 -12.05 -5.14
C VAL A 424 -41.54 -11.65 -5.81
N ARG A 425 -42.67 -11.71 -5.10
CA ARG A 425 -43.98 -11.29 -5.62
C ARG A 425 -44.01 -9.80 -5.98
N ALA A 426 -43.35 -8.96 -5.19
CA ALA A 426 -43.24 -7.53 -5.46
C ALA A 426 -42.39 -7.27 -6.71
N ALA A 427 -41.20 -7.87 -6.79
CA ALA A 427 -40.30 -7.74 -7.92
C ALA A 427 -40.96 -8.17 -9.24
N ALA A 428 -41.68 -9.31 -9.25
CA ALA A 428 -42.39 -9.82 -10.43
C ALA A 428 -43.46 -8.85 -10.99
N LYS A 429 -43.98 -7.94 -10.16
CA LYS A 429 -45.00 -6.94 -10.57
C LYS A 429 -44.40 -5.65 -11.13
N LEU A 430 -43.10 -5.43 -10.96
CA LEU A 430 -42.42 -4.23 -11.42
C LEU A 430 -42.02 -4.34 -12.89
N SER A 431 -41.91 -3.18 -13.55
CA SER A 431 -41.31 -3.11 -14.88
C SER A 431 -39.83 -3.43 -14.78
N ALA A 432 -39.36 -4.37 -15.60
CA ALA A 432 -37.95 -4.77 -15.59
C ALA A 432 -37.06 -3.68 -16.20
N THR A 433 -36.21 -3.10 -15.36
CA THR A 433 -35.27 -2.03 -15.69
C THR A 433 -33.82 -2.49 -15.65
N ALA A 434 -33.56 -3.54 -14.85
CA ALA A 434 -32.31 -4.29 -14.83
C ALA A 434 -32.55 -5.70 -15.39
N PRO A 435 -31.66 -6.24 -16.25
CA PRO A 435 -31.74 -7.61 -16.77
C PRO A 435 -31.80 -8.70 -15.69
N GLU A 436 -31.05 -8.54 -14.60
CA GLU A 436 -30.87 -9.57 -13.56
C GLU A 436 -31.03 -8.98 -12.16
N VAL A 437 -31.78 -9.67 -11.29
CA VAL A 437 -31.97 -9.30 -9.88
C VAL A 437 -31.71 -10.51 -9.00
N ALA A 438 -30.86 -10.35 -7.98
CA ALA A 438 -30.58 -11.39 -7.00
C ALA A 438 -31.08 -10.96 -5.62
N LEU A 439 -31.85 -11.84 -4.97
CA LEU A 439 -32.30 -11.69 -3.59
C LEU A 439 -31.57 -12.72 -2.72
N VAL A 440 -30.68 -12.27 -1.85
CA VAL A 440 -29.90 -13.16 -0.98
C VAL A 440 -30.70 -13.39 0.32
N PRO A 441 -31.14 -14.62 0.66
CA PRO A 441 -31.96 -14.86 1.86
C PRO A 441 -31.20 -14.55 3.15
N VAL A 442 -31.91 -14.29 4.25
CA VAL A 442 -31.32 -14.15 5.61
C VAL A 442 -30.57 -15.41 6.01
N TRP A 443 -29.39 -15.27 6.61
CA TRP A 443 -28.66 -16.40 7.19
C TRP A 443 -28.06 -16.05 8.56
N SER A 444 -28.01 -17.05 9.44
CA SER A 444 -27.43 -16.94 10.79
C SER A 444 -26.28 -17.91 11.02
N ARG A 445 -26.10 -18.93 10.16
CA ARG A 445 -25.04 -19.94 10.22
C ARG A 445 -24.65 -20.38 8.80
N MET A 446 -23.43 -20.87 8.66
CA MET A 446 -22.94 -21.51 7.43
C MET A 446 -23.54 -22.92 7.28
N PRO A 447 -23.79 -23.40 6.04
CA PRO A 447 -23.55 -22.73 4.77
C PRO A 447 -24.62 -21.68 4.41
N LYS A 448 -24.23 -20.66 3.63
CA LYS A 448 -25.12 -19.60 3.14
C LYS A 448 -26.20 -20.21 2.22
N PRO A 449 -27.49 -19.87 2.37
CA PRO A 449 -28.52 -20.32 1.44
C PRO A 449 -28.28 -19.72 0.04
N PRO A 450 -28.64 -20.44 -1.03
CA PRO A 450 -28.49 -19.92 -2.40
C PRO A 450 -29.35 -18.66 -2.60
N SER A 451 -28.86 -17.73 -3.43
CA SER A 451 -29.63 -16.56 -3.84
C SER A 451 -30.82 -16.96 -4.71
N ILE A 452 -31.93 -16.22 -4.60
CA ILE A 452 -33.04 -16.30 -5.55
C ILE A 452 -32.73 -15.35 -6.69
N GLU A 453 -32.52 -15.90 -7.89
CA GLU A 453 -32.22 -15.15 -9.10
C GLU A 453 -33.50 -14.91 -9.90
N LEU A 454 -33.74 -13.65 -10.27
CA LEU A 454 -34.85 -13.21 -11.12
C LEU A 454 -34.28 -12.61 -12.41
N ARG A 455 -34.87 -12.97 -13.56
CA ARG A 455 -34.45 -12.44 -14.87
C ARG A 455 -35.60 -11.72 -15.57
N ALA A 456 -35.28 -10.60 -16.22
CA ALA A 456 -36.21 -9.85 -17.04
C ALA A 456 -36.61 -10.63 -18.30
N LYS A 457 -37.90 -10.85 -18.52
CA LYS A 457 -38.47 -11.46 -19.72
C LYS A 457 -39.82 -10.83 -20.02
N GLY A 458 -40.01 -10.36 -21.26
CA GLY A 458 -41.25 -9.67 -21.66
C GLY A 458 -41.59 -8.43 -20.82
N GLY A 459 -40.58 -7.75 -20.27
CA GLY A 459 -40.75 -6.55 -19.43
C GLY A 459 -41.11 -6.80 -17.96
N ARG A 460 -41.14 -8.07 -17.51
CA ARG A 460 -41.36 -8.47 -16.10
C ARG A 460 -40.28 -9.42 -15.61
N TYR A 461 -40.19 -9.62 -14.30
CA TYR A 461 -39.23 -10.56 -13.70
C TYR A 461 -39.82 -11.97 -13.54
N GLU A 462 -39.11 -12.99 -14.01
CA GLU A 462 -39.40 -14.41 -13.79
C GLU A 462 -38.32 -15.03 -12.88
N ILE A 463 -38.72 -15.96 -12.01
CA ILE A 463 -37.81 -16.72 -11.14
C ILE A 463 -37.00 -17.69 -12.01
N MET A 464 -35.68 -17.70 -11.86
CA MET A 464 -34.85 -18.78 -12.38
C MET A 464 -34.71 -19.87 -11.33
N GLU A 465 -34.73 -21.15 -11.74
CA GLU A 465 -34.39 -22.26 -10.84
C GLU A 465 -33.03 -21.97 -10.18
N ALA A 466 -32.97 -22.12 -8.85
CA ALA A 466 -31.82 -21.72 -8.05
C ALA A 466 -30.55 -22.42 -8.54
N ALA A 467 -29.62 -21.65 -9.12
CA ALA A 467 -28.28 -22.15 -9.38
C ALA A 467 -27.60 -22.45 -8.03
N PRO A 468 -26.87 -23.57 -7.89
CA PRO A 468 -26.07 -23.80 -6.71
C PRO A 468 -25.08 -22.65 -6.52
N SER A 469 -24.87 -22.23 -5.27
CA SER A 469 -23.95 -21.14 -4.92
C SER A 469 -22.56 -21.40 -5.53
N PRO A 470 -21.90 -20.41 -6.16
CA PRO A 470 -20.58 -20.58 -6.76
C PRO A 470 -19.45 -20.79 -5.74
N GLU A 471 -19.72 -20.62 -4.45
CA GLU A 471 -18.80 -20.96 -3.35
C GLU A 471 -19.08 -22.39 -2.85
N GLY A 472 -18.54 -23.37 -3.57
CA GLY A 472 -18.41 -24.77 -3.13
C GLY A 472 -16.96 -25.07 -2.77
#